data_AF-A0A660NF28-F1
#
_entry.id   AF-A0A660NF28-F1
#
_cell.length_a   1.000
_cell.length_b   1.000
_cell.length_c   1.000
_cell.angle_alpha   90.00
_cell.angle_beta   90.00
_cell.angle_gamma   90.00
#
_symmetry.space_group_name_H-M   'P 1'
#
loop_
_entity.id
_entity.type
_entity.pdbx_description
1 polymer ?
#
loop_
_entity_poly.entity_id
_entity_poly.type
_entity_poly.pdbx_seq_one_letter_code
_entity_poly.pdbx_strand_id
1 'polypeptide(L)'
;MKRKVLAIICTLSMICSFPAMAGPRIAKKISVYPVTGQKISVYSAMEKTATVQPVAQAVQSAQKDAVYPVAEQKAMFEKYGFSTLDGHSLLAVQIHPNTVKDLGNCYQAQATFLSGVELENLAPGVRQTVSVDDLKNEKKTFVATEDGFEEEGIQDPLGLFSYWTEKDGEHQFLYHDSHDRVDKPVFIGNIYIKKDAQTSIYLDNSHKKVTKASLNAQGNDYDGVFLDAQGYVTKLVDYGD
;
A
#
# COMPACT_ATOMS: atom_id res chain seq x y z
N MET A 1 22.73 53.98 18.18
CA MET A 1 22.45 52.58 18.57
C MET A 1 22.61 51.71 17.31
N LYS A 2 23.78 51.11 17.02
CA LYS A 2 24.20 49.71 17.33
C LYS A 2 23.03 48.72 17.17
N ARG A 3 22.99 47.71 16.27
CA ARG A 3 23.97 46.86 15.54
C ARG A 3 23.34 46.40 14.20
N LYS A 4 23.99 46.54 13.03
CA LYS A 4 24.99 45.68 12.35
C LYS A 4 24.47 44.31 11.84
N VAL A 5 24.22 44.32 10.53
CA VAL A 5 24.23 43.24 9.52
C VAL A 5 25.55 42.44 9.56
N LEU A 6 25.52 41.13 9.26
CA LEU A 6 26.38 40.49 8.23
C LEU A 6 26.08 38.99 8.04
N ALA A 7 25.74 38.62 6.82
CA ALA A 7 25.93 37.28 6.25
C ALA A 7 27.33 37.17 5.64
N ILE A 8 27.93 35.98 5.58
CA ILE A 8 29.02 35.51 4.67
C ILE A 8 29.24 34.03 5.05
N ILE A 9 28.90 33.05 4.20
CA ILE A 9 29.64 32.50 3.05
C ILE A 9 30.94 31.75 3.44
N CYS A 10 30.91 30.45 3.12
CA CYS A 10 31.94 29.48 2.72
C CYS A 10 33.37 29.58 3.27
N THR A 11 33.94 28.43 3.66
CA THR A 11 34.91 27.70 2.81
C THR A 11 35.34 26.36 3.43
N LEU A 12 35.44 25.36 2.57
CA LEU A 12 36.03 24.05 2.83
C LEU A 12 37.57 24.21 2.96
N SER A 13 38.21 23.56 3.93
CA SER A 13 39.63 23.18 3.78
C SER A 13 39.93 21.89 4.54
N MET A 14 40.31 20.88 3.76
CA MET A 14 41.04 19.68 4.19
C MET A 14 42.40 20.10 4.76
N ILE A 15 42.74 19.73 6.00
CA ILE A 15 44.15 19.58 6.44
C ILE A 15 44.28 18.46 7.49
N CYS A 16 44.98 17.41 7.05
CA CYS A 16 45.95 16.52 7.71
C CYS A 16 45.74 15.96 9.13
N SER A 17 45.82 14.63 9.19
CA SER A 17 46.11 13.79 10.35
C SER A 17 47.49 14.07 10.96
N PHE A 18 47.56 14.27 12.28
CA PHE A 18 48.72 13.94 13.12
C PHE A 18 48.27 13.56 14.54
N PRO A 19 48.99 12.68 15.25
CA PRO A 19 48.56 12.09 16.51
C PRO A 19 48.96 12.88 17.77
N ALA A 20 48.17 12.66 18.82
CA ALA A 20 48.48 12.73 20.25
C ALA A 20 49.16 13.98 20.84
N MET A 21 48.39 14.73 21.64
CA MET A 21 48.90 15.24 22.92
C MET A 21 47.73 15.47 23.90
N ALA A 22 47.78 14.79 25.04
CA ALA A 22 46.80 14.88 26.11
C ALA A 22 46.89 16.23 26.84
N GLY A 23 45.75 16.90 26.99
CA GLY A 23 45.56 18.04 27.88
C GLY A 23 44.29 17.82 28.73
N PRO A 24 44.25 18.28 29.99
CA PRO A 24 43.26 17.86 30.97
C PRO A 24 41.87 18.41 30.62
N ARG A 25 40.86 17.55 30.46
CA ARG A 25 39.46 17.95 30.36
C ARG A 25 38.74 17.68 31.68
N ILE A 26 38.39 18.78 32.33
CA ILE A 26 37.54 18.92 33.50
C ILE A 26 36.22 18.15 33.27
N ALA A 27 35.92 17.19 34.16
CA ALA A 27 34.67 16.45 34.13
C ALA A 27 33.48 17.38 34.42
N LYS A 28 32.63 17.62 33.42
CA LYS A 28 31.31 18.24 33.61
C LYS A 28 30.32 17.14 33.98
N LYS A 29 29.70 17.27 35.15
CA LYS A 29 28.57 16.43 35.59
C LYS A 29 27.35 16.76 34.72
N ILE A 30 26.92 15.83 33.89
CA ILE A 30 25.63 15.90 33.19
C ILE A 30 24.66 15.03 33.99
N SER A 31 23.61 15.65 34.54
CA SER A 31 22.50 14.94 35.17
C SER A 31 21.40 14.75 34.14
N VAL A 32 21.14 13.52 33.72
CA VAL A 32 19.98 13.14 32.91
C VAL A 32 19.00 12.40 33.82
N TYR A 33 17.74 12.83 33.84
CA TYR A 33 16.66 12.15 34.56
C TYR A 33 15.81 11.37 33.55
N PRO A 34 15.84 10.02 33.54
CA PRO A 34 14.89 9.25 32.75
C PRO A 34 13.51 9.24 33.41
N VAL A 35 12.47 9.47 32.60
CA VAL A 35 11.05 9.31 32.97
C VAL A 35 10.73 7.81 33.05
N THR A 36 11.25 7.15 34.09
CA THR A 36 10.75 5.88 34.66
C THR A 36 11.60 5.57 35.90
N GLY A 37 11.22 6.13 37.06
CA GLY A 37 11.25 5.49 38.39
C GLY A 37 12.48 4.78 38.97
N GLN A 38 13.66 4.71 38.36
CA GLN A 38 14.83 4.04 38.95
C GLN A 38 16.04 4.97 39.09
N LYS A 39 16.52 5.09 40.32
CA LYS A 39 17.66 5.93 40.73
C LYS A 39 18.96 5.13 40.56
N ILE A 40 19.79 5.47 39.58
CA ILE A 40 21.12 4.87 39.42
C ILE A 40 22.15 5.84 40.00
N SER A 41 22.85 5.42 41.07
CA SER A 41 24.01 6.13 41.62
C SER A 41 25.29 5.48 41.09
N VAL A 42 26.08 6.21 40.29
CA VAL A 42 27.39 5.74 39.84
C VAL A 42 28.47 6.43 40.66
N TYR A 43 29.18 5.66 41.50
CA TYR A 43 30.43 6.08 42.14
C TYR A 43 31.59 5.68 41.22
N SER A 44 32.46 6.64 40.90
CA SER A 44 33.71 6.40 40.19
C SER A 44 34.86 6.35 41.20
N ALA A 45 35.45 5.17 41.40
CA ALA A 45 36.73 5.00 42.08
C ALA A 45 37.59 3.96 41.36
N MET A 46 38.66 4.47 40.73
CA MET A 46 40.02 3.96 40.48
C MET A 46 40.29 2.49 40.07
N GLU A 47 41.20 2.39 39.11
CA GLU A 47 41.89 1.22 38.55
C GLU A 47 42.44 0.24 39.61
N LYS A 48 42.21 -1.07 39.42
CA LYS A 48 43.23 -2.10 39.14
C LYS A 48 42.68 -3.54 39.19
N THR A 49 42.99 -4.29 38.13
CA THR A 49 43.17 -5.77 38.05
C THR A 49 42.10 -6.71 38.63
N ALA A 50 41.30 -7.29 37.73
CA ALA A 50 41.09 -8.74 37.63
C ALA A 50 40.43 -9.04 36.27
N THR A 51 41.07 -9.88 35.44
CA THR A 51 40.49 -10.40 34.20
C THR A 51 39.37 -11.37 34.57
N VAL A 52 38.18 -10.84 34.81
CA VAL A 52 36.94 -11.62 34.82
C VAL A 52 36.31 -11.43 33.45
N GLN A 53 36.27 -12.50 32.65
CA GLN A 53 35.47 -12.52 31.43
C GLN A 53 34.02 -12.22 31.82
N PRO A 54 33.42 -11.11 31.35
CA PRO A 54 31.98 -10.96 31.47
C PRO A 54 31.38 -11.95 30.47
N VAL A 55 30.66 -12.94 30.96
CA VAL A 55 29.55 -13.53 30.21
C VAL A 55 28.59 -12.39 29.98
N ALA A 56 28.79 -11.66 28.90
CA ALA A 56 27.80 -10.73 28.41
C ALA A 56 26.64 -11.59 27.94
N GLN A 57 25.66 -11.81 28.85
CA GLN A 57 24.29 -11.95 28.42
C GLN A 57 23.94 -10.64 27.72
N ALA A 58 24.28 -10.59 26.43
CA ALA A 58 23.63 -9.72 25.50
C ALA A 58 22.16 -10.14 25.53
N VAL A 59 21.36 -9.42 26.33
CA VAL A 59 19.96 -9.22 25.95
C VAL A 59 20.02 -8.30 24.72
N GLN A 60 20.49 -8.85 23.61
CA GLN A 60 20.00 -8.45 22.31
C GLN A 60 18.50 -8.74 22.41
N SER A 61 17.72 -7.69 22.67
CA SER A 61 16.38 -7.68 22.12
C SER A 61 16.58 -7.82 20.62
N ALA A 62 16.53 -9.06 20.14
CA ALA A 62 16.35 -9.35 18.74
C ALA A 62 15.00 -8.72 18.41
N GLN A 63 15.03 -7.44 18.03
CA GLN A 63 14.07 -6.92 17.10
C GLN A 63 14.36 -7.73 15.83
N LYS A 64 13.74 -8.91 15.78
CA LYS A 64 13.79 -9.82 14.65
C LYS A 64 13.33 -8.93 13.50
N ASP A 65 14.25 -8.50 12.65
CA ASP A 65 13.90 -7.79 11.42
C ASP A 65 12.85 -8.68 10.77
N ALA A 66 11.60 -8.20 10.83
CA ALA A 66 10.48 -9.03 10.45
C ALA A 66 10.65 -9.22 8.96
N VAL A 67 11.11 -10.41 8.56
CA VAL A 67 11.28 -10.75 7.16
C VAL A 67 9.90 -10.68 6.53
N TYR A 68 9.67 -9.60 5.80
CA TYR A 68 8.50 -9.41 4.97
C TYR A 68 8.54 -10.51 3.91
N PRO A 69 7.49 -11.35 3.77
CA PRO A 69 7.40 -12.26 2.63
C PRO A 69 7.58 -11.48 1.31
N VAL A 70 7.96 -12.16 0.24
CA VAL A 70 7.94 -11.49 -1.07
C VAL A 70 6.46 -11.28 -1.43
N ALA A 71 6.06 -10.03 -1.68
CA ALA A 71 4.70 -9.73 -2.13
C ALA A 71 4.55 -10.07 -3.61
N GLU A 72 4.33 -11.36 -3.90
CA GLU A 72 4.25 -11.91 -5.26
C GLU A 72 3.18 -11.22 -6.13
N GLN A 73 2.14 -10.67 -5.51
CA GLN A 73 1.08 -9.88 -6.17
C GLN A 73 1.60 -8.63 -6.91
N LYS A 74 2.79 -8.12 -6.57
CA LYS A 74 3.31 -6.88 -7.14
C LYS A 74 3.36 -6.93 -8.67
N ALA A 75 3.90 -8.01 -9.20
CA ALA A 75 4.02 -8.21 -10.64
C ALA A 75 2.66 -8.26 -11.34
N MET A 76 1.62 -8.76 -10.64
CA MET A 76 0.25 -8.75 -11.16
C MET A 76 -0.30 -7.34 -11.25
N PHE A 77 -0.16 -6.53 -10.20
CA PHE A 77 -0.57 -5.13 -10.24
C PHE A 77 0.21 -4.31 -11.27
N GLU A 78 1.53 -4.48 -11.35
CA GLU A 78 2.37 -3.80 -12.35
C GLU A 78 2.03 -4.18 -13.79
N LYS A 79 1.60 -5.43 -14.03
CA LYS A 79 1.17 -5.88 -15.36
C LYS A 79 -0.05 -5.11 -15.88
N TYR A 80 -1.01 -4.82 -15.01
CA TYR A 80 -2.24 -4.12 -15.37
C TYR A 80 -2.11 -2.60 -15.24
N GLY A 81 -1.20 -2.12 -14.40
CA GLY A 81 -0.93 -0.70 -14.24
C GLY A 81 -1.72 -0.05 -13.10
N PHE A 82 -1.59 1.27 -13.04
CA PHE A 82 -2.14 2.11 -11.98
C PHE A 82 -2.85 3.31 -12.60
N SER A 83 -3.93 3.74 -11.96
CA SER A 83 -4.70 4.92 -12.34
C SER A 83 -3.80 6.14 -12.41
N THR A 84 -3.97 6.92 -13.47
CA THR A 84 -3.25 8.18 -13.65
C THR A 84 -3.81 9.31 -12.79
N LEU A 85 -4.98 9.12 -12.18
CA LEU A 85 -5.69 10.14 -11.42
C LEU A 85 -5.17 10.27 -9.98
N ASP A 86 -5.01 9.14 -9.28
CA ASP A 86 -4.66 9.11 -7.86
C ASP A 86 -3.65 8.00 -7.48
N GLY A 87 -3.26 7.16 -8.46
CA GLY A 87 -2.24 6.12 -8.28
C GLY A 87 -2.73 4.82 -7.64
N HIS A 88 -4.04 4.58 -7.51
CA HIS A 88 -4.52 3.25 -7.16
C HIS A 88 -4.30 2.26 -8.32
N SER A 89 -4.27 0.97 -8.02
CA SER A 89 -4.17 -0.11 -9.00
C SER A 89 -5.36 -0.12 -9.95
N LEU A 90 -5.13 -0.37 -11.24
CA LEU A 90 -6.24 -0.60 -12.20
C LEU A 90 -6.97 -1.92 -11.93
N LEU A 91 -6.37 -2.85 -11.19
CA LEU A 91 -7.07 -4.00 -10.63
C LEU A 91 -7.82 -3.65 -9.34
N ALA A 92 -9.07 -4.07 -9.26
CA ALA A 92 -9.84 -4.22 -8.03
C ALA A 92 -9.56 -5.59 -7.38
N VAL A 93 -9.94 -5.75 -6.12
CA VAL A 93 -9.77 -7.02 -5.40
C VAL A 93 -10.99 -7.37 -4.56
N GLN A 94 -11.38 -8.64 -4.61
CA GLN A 94 -12.33 -9.26 -3.71
C GLN A 94 -11.58 -10.20 -2.75
N ILE A 95 -11.54 -9.86 -1.47
CA ILE A 95 -10.89 -10.69 -0.45
C ILE A 95 -11.83 -11.81 -0.01
N HIS A 96 -11.37 -13.05 -0.11
CA HIS A 96 -12.18 -14.21 0.27
C HIS A 96 -12.27 -14.32 1.81
N PRO A 97 -13.49 -14.39 2.37
CA PRO A 97 -13.68 -14.49 3.81
C PRO A 97 -13.08 -15.79 4.37
N ASN A 98 -12.69 -15.78 5.64
CA ASN A 98 -12.08 -16.92 6.34
C ASN A 98 -10.74 -17.42 5.78
N THR A 99 -10.10 -16.68 4.87
CA THR A 99 -8.79 -17.05 4.30
C THR A 99 -7.61 -16.30 4.93
N VAL A 100 -7.88 -15.30 5.79
CA VAL A 100 -6.85 -14.37 6.28
C VAL A 100 -5.96 -15.03 7.34
N LYS A 101 -4.66 -15.04 7.07
CA LYS A 101 -3.57 -15.50 7.94
C LYS A 101 -2.79 -14.29 8.47
N ASP A 102 -2.47 -14.31 9.76
CA ASP A 102 -1.57 -13.34 10.37
C ASP A 102 -0.14 -13.88 10.28
N LEU A 103 0.73 -13.18 9.56
CA LEU A 103 2.14 -13.55 9.36
C LEU A 103 3.09 -12.78 10.29
N GLY A 104 2.57 -12.07 11.29
CA GLY A 104 3.33 -11.26 12.24
C GLY A 104 3.43 -9.79 11.82
N ASN A 105 3.98 -9.51 10.63
CA ASN A 105 4.17 -8.15 10.09
C ASN A 105 3.11 -7.72 9.06
N CYS A 106 2.42 -8.68 8.45
CA CYS A 106 1.37 -8.46 7.47
C CYS A 106 0.25 -9.49 7.66
N TYR A 107 -0.87 -9.24 6.97
CA TYR A 107 -1.90 -10.22 6.71
C TYR A 107 -1.71 -10.80 5.31
N GLN A 108 -1.92 -12.10 5.17
CA GLN A 108 -2.08 -12.76 3.88
C GLN A 108 -3.53 -13.23 3.76
N ALA A 109 -4.19 -12.99 2.64
CA ALA A 109 -5.52 -13.52 2.34
C ALA A 109 -5.55 -14.10 0.92
N GLN A 110 -6.51 -14.98 0.63
CA GLN A 110 -6.83 -15.29 -0.75
C GLN A 110 -7.72 -14.18 -1.30
N ALA A 111 -7.48 -13.76 -2.55
CA ALA A 111 -8.29 -12.77 -3.23
C ALA A 111 -8.50 -13.14 -4.69
N THR A 112 -9.65 -12.72 -5.23
CA THR A 112 -9.89 -12.62 -6.66
C THR A 112 -9.48 -11.22 -7.10
N PHE A 113 -8.62 -11.16 -8.12
CA PHE A 113 -8.18 -9.93 -8.76
C PHE A 113 -9.08 -9.68 -9.96
N LEU A 114 -9.57 -8.46 -10.05
CA LEU A 114 -10.61 -8.03 -10.97
C LEU A 114 -10.03 -6.93 -11.86
N SER A 115 -10.16 -7.07 -13.18
CA SER A 115 -9.78 -6.03 -14.14
C SER A 115 -11.04 -5.39 -14.68
N GLY A 116 -11.00 -4.10 -15.01
CA GLY A 116 -12.06 -3.51 -15.82
C GLY A 116 -12.20 -4.24 -17.16
N VAL A 117 -13.43 -4.36 -17.64
CA VAL A 117 -13.72 -4.78 -19.02
C VAL A 117 -13.38 -3.61 -19.94
N GLU A 118 -12.48 -3.82 -20.90
CA GLU A 118 -12.08 -2.78 -21.85
C GLU A 118 -12.89 -2.88 -23.14
N LEU A 119 -13.40 -1.74 -23.62
CA LEU A 119 -14.08 -1.62 -24.91
C LEU A 119 -13.50 -0.44 -25.70
N GLU A 120 -13.44 -0.58 -27.02
CA GLU A 120 -13.04 0.51 -27.90
C GLU A 120 -14.26 1.35 -28.22
N ASN A 121 -14.10 2.68 -28.34
CA ASN A 121 -15.16 3.52 -28.91
C ASN A 121 -15.30 3.25 -30.42
N LEU A 122 -16.42 2.67 -30.80
CA LEU A 122 -16.73 2.27 -32.17
C LEU A 122 -17.94 3.04 -32.71
N ALA A 123 -18.10 3.04 -34.04
CA ALA A 123 -19.27 3.65 -34.66
C ALA A 123 -20.57 2.89 -34.29
N PRO A 124 -21.73 3.56 -34.21
CA PRO A 124 -23.00 2.90 -33.89
C PRO A 124 -23.30 1.71 -34.80
N GLY A 125 -23.81 0.63 -34.21
CA GLY A 125 -24.13 -0.64 -34.87
C GLY A 125 -22.96 -1.62 -34.99
N VAL A 126 -21.72 -1.20 -34.67
CA VAL A 126 -20.55 -2.10 -34.64
C VAL A 126 -20.60 -2.99 -33.39
N ARG A 127 -20.25 -4.27 -33.55
CA ARG A 127 -20.21 -5.26 -32.48
C ARG A 127 -18.79 -5.49 -31.99
N GLN A 128 -18.63 -5.61 -30.68
CA GLN A 128 -17.39 -6.01 -30.03
C GLN A 128 -17.65 -7.15 -29.04
N THR A 129 -16.92 -8.26 -29.17
CA THR A 129 -16.98 -9.37 -28.21
C THR A 129 -15.78 -9.31 -27.29
N VAL A 130 -16.02 -9.18 -25.99
CA VAL A 130 -15.00 -9.08 -24.96
C VAL A 130 -15.16 -10.14 -23.89
N SER A 131 -14.07 -10.45 -23.20
CA SER A 131 -14.10 -11.35 -22.05
C SER A 131 -14.67 -10.62 -20.84
N VAL A 132 -15.52 -11.30 -20.08
CA VAL A 132 -16.14 -10.79 -18.84
C VAL A 132 -15.86 -11.69 -17.63
N ASP A 133 -15.25 -12.85 -17.84
CA ASP A 133 -14.65 -13.68 -16.80
C ASP A 133 -13.51 -14.48 -17.44
N ASP A 134 -12.26 -14.04 -17.24
CA ASP A 134 -11.10 -14.71 -17.83
C ASP A 134 -10.82 -16.06 -17.15
N LEU A 135 -11.30 -16.27 -15.92
CA LEU A 135 -11.14 -17.54 -15.18
C LEU A 135 -12.07 -18.62 -15.72
N LYS A 136 -13.26 -18.24 -16.17
CA LYS A 136 -14.24 -19.14 -16.81
C LYS A 136 -14.21 -19.10 -18.34
N ASN A 137 -13.41 -18.21 -18.93
CA ASN A 137 -13.39 -17.91 -20.35
C ASN A 137 -14.79 -17.52 -20.87
N GLU A 138 -15.52 -16.74 -20.07
CA GLU A 138 -16.84 -16.21 -20.41
C GLU A 138 -16.69 -14.93 -21.22
N LYS A 139 -17.51 -14.79 -22.27
CA LYS A 139 -17.48 -13.65 -23.18
C LYS A 139 -18.89 -13.12 -23.41
N LYS A 140 -18.97 -11.81 -23.62
CA LYS A 140 -20.20 -11.10 -24.00
C LYS A 140 -19.97 -10.26 -25.24
N THR A 141 -21.03 -10.03 -25.99
CA THR A 141 -21.00 -9.14 -27.16
C THR A 141 -21.74 -7.87 -26.82
N PHE A 142 -21.10 -6.74 -27.08
CA PHE A 142 -21.68 -5.41 -26.94
C PHE A 142 -21.84 -4.77 -28.33
N VAL A 143 -22.95 -4.07 -28.53
CA VAL A 143 -23.24 -3.32 -29.74
C VAL A 143 -23.11 -1.84 -29.41
N ALA A 144 -22.26 -1.12 -30.14
CA ALA A 144 -22.13 0.32 -29.98
C ALA A 144 -23.43 1.02 -30.41
N THR A 145 -23.87 2.01 -29.64
CA THR A 145 -25.04 2.85 -29.92
C THR A 145 -24.60 4.31 -30.06
N GLU A 146 -25.54 5.24 -30.26
CA GLU A 146 -25.21 6.67 -30.29
C GLU A 146 -24.72 7.18 -28.92
N ASP A 147 -25.19 6.59 -27.83
CA ASP A 147 -24.96 7.05 -26.45
C ASP A 147 -24.05 6.12 -25.62
N GLY A 148 -23.55 5.02 -26.20
CA GLY A 148 -22.71 4.06 -25.49
C GLY A 148 -22.76 2.66 -26.08
N PHE A 149 -23.13 1.67 -25.26
CA PHE A 149 -23.19 0.27 -25.64
C PHE A 149 -24.43 -0.44 -25.08
N GLU A 150 -24.90 -1.44 -25.81
CA GLU A 150 -25.94 -2.39 -25.36
C GLU A 150 -25.37 -3.82 -25.37
N GLU A 151 -25.68 -4.63 -24.35
CA GLU A 151 -25.32 -6.05 -24.35
C GLU A 151 -26.25 -6.83 -25.30
N GLU A 152 -25.66 -7.55 -26.26
CA GLU A 152 -26.42 -8.34 -27.23
C GLU A 152 -27.16 -9.49 -26.54
N GLY A 153 -28.48 -9.54 -26.73
CA GLY A 153 -29.34 -10.57 -26.15
C GLY A 153 -30.00 -10.16 -24.82
N ILE A 154 -29.65 -9.01 -24.25
CA ILE A 154 -30.41 -8.38 -23.18
C ILE A 154 -31.43 -7.42 -23.79
N GLN A 155 -32.71 -7.69 -23.55
CA GLN A 155 -33.76 -6.70 -23.81
C GLN A 155 -34.02 -5.94 -22.54
N ASP A 156 -33.62 -4.68 -22.53
CA ASP A 156 -33.89 -3.79 -21.42
C ASP A 156 -34.93 -2.74 -21.81
N PRO A 157 -36.22 -3.01 -21.56
CA PRO A 157 -37.29 -2.07 -21.89
C PRO A 157 -37.28 -0.80 -21.02
N LEU A 158 -36.45 -0.73 -19.98
CA LEU A 158 -36.38 0.39 -19.03
C LEU A 158 -35.10 1.22 -19.13
N GLY A 159 -34.10 0.79 -19.91
CA GLY A 159 -32.81 1.49 -20.06
C GLY A 159 -31.92 1.47 -18.80
N LEU A 160 -32.20 0.56 -17.85
CA LEU A 160 -31.45 0.30 -16.63
C LEU A 160 -30.05 -0.33 -16.87
N PHE A 161 -29.80 -0.91 -18.05
CA PHE A 161 -28.54 -1.50 -18.48
C PHE A 161 -27.91 -0.68 -19.60
N SER A 162 -27.85 0.65 -19.40
CA SER A 162 -27.05 1.52 -20.25
C SER A 162 -25.58 1.38 -19.87
N TYR A 163 -24.75 1.09 -20.86
CA TYR A 163 -23.31 0.96 -20.71
C TYR A 163 -22.60 2.11 -21.43
N TRP A 164 -21.54 2.63 -20.83
CA TRP A 164 -20.65 3.61 -21.46
C TRP A 164 -19.20 3.30 -21.12
N THR A 165 -18.27 4.05 -21.70
CA THR A 165 -16.85 3.89 -21.38
C THR A 165 -16.25 5.15 -20.80
N GLU A 166 -15.30 4.99 -19.89
CA GLU A 166 -14.47 6.06 -19.37
C GLU A 166 -13.00 5.75 -19.57
N LYS A 167 -12.20 6.80 -19.78
CA LYS A 167 -10.77 6.69 -20.10
C LYS A 167 -9.93 6.98 -18.86
N ASP A 168 -9.01 6.08 -18.52
CA ASP A 168 -7.95 6.28 -17.54
C ASP A 168 -6.59 5.95 -18.16
N GLY A 169 -5.78 6.98 -18.39
CA GLY A 169 -4.52 6.85 -19.10
C GLY A 169 -4.73 6.28 -20.52
N GLU A 170 -4.20 5.10 -20.78
CA GLU A 170 -4.31 4.40 -22.07
C GLU A 170 -5.48 3.40 -22.11
N HIS A 171 -6.17 3.18 -21.00
CA HIS A 171 -7.26 2.21 -20.89
C HIS A 171 -8.62 2.88 -21.08
N GLN A 172 -9.55 2.14 -21.67
CA GLN A 172 -10.94 2.56 -21.86
C GLN A 172 -11.87 1.50 -21.28
N PHE A 173 -12.32 1.72 -20.05
CA PHE A 173 -13.09 0.74 -19.29
C PHE A 173 -14.58 0.94 -19.46
N LEU A 174 -15.32 -0.16 -19.41
CA LEU A 174 -16.77 -0.20 -19.44
C LEU A 174 -17.35 0.08 -18.06
N TYR A 175 -18.39 0.89 -18.03
CA TYR A 175 -19.17 1.27 -16.85
C TYR A 175 -20.65 0.99 -17.07
N HIS A 176 -21.38 0.79 -15.98
CA HIS A 176 -22.84 0.68 -15.97
C HIS A 176 -23.44 1.38 -14.75
N ASP A 177 -24.76 1.56 -14.76
CA ASP A 177 -25.54 2.14 -13.66
C ASP A 177 -25.03 3.51 -13.16
N SER A 178 -24.62 3.62 -11.89
CA SER A 178 -24.31 4.88 -11.21
C SER A 178 -22.81 5.20 -11.20
N HIS A 179 -22.11 4.79 -12.27
CA HIS A 179 -20.64 4.83 -12.47
C HIS A 179 -19.89 3.63 -11.88
N ASP A 180 -20.52 2.46 -11.94
CA ASP A 180 -19.90 1.21 -11.50
C ASP A 180 -19.08 0.64 -12.65
N ARG A 181 -17.78 0.48 -12.41
CA ARG A 181 -16.90 -0.14 -13.41
C ARG A 181 -17.29 -1.60 -13.56
N VAL A 182 -17.53 -2.03 -14.79
CA VAL A 182 -17.77 -3.45 -15.08
C VAL A 182 -16.45 -4.19 -14.92
N ASP A 183 -16.33 -4.93 -13.82
CA ASP A 183 -15.14 -5.70 -13.48
C ASP A 183 -15.27 -7.17 -13.85
N LYS A 184 -14.16 -7.76 -14.33
CA LYS A 184 -14.03 -9.17 -14.69
C LYS A 184 -12.97 -9.88 -13.84
N PRO A 185 -13.24 -11.09 -13.35
CA PRO A 185 -12.22 -11.92 -12.70
C PRO A 185 -11.09 -12.29 -13.65
N VAL A 186 -9.83 -12.08 -13.25
CA VAL A 186 -8.65 -12.40 -14.07
C VAL A 186 -7.66 -13.35 -13.39
N PHE A 187 -7.63 -13.37 -12.07
CA PHE A 187 -6.68 -14.20 -11.32
C PHE A 187 -7.16 -14.45 -9.89
N ILE A 188 -6.89 -15.64 -9.34
CA ILE A 188 -7.08 -15.93 -7.91
C ILE A 188 -5.72 -16.21 -7.30
N GLY A 189 -5.38 -15.49 -6.24
CA GLY A 189 -4.06 -15.60 -5.62
C GLY A 189 -4.03 -15.11 -4.19
N ASN A 190 -2.81 -14.95 -3.66
CA ASN A 190 -2.59 -14.37 -2.35
C ASN A 190 -2.45 -12.86 -2.45
N ILE A 191 -3.04 -12.14 -1.50
CA ILE A 191 -2.83 -10.72 -1.27
C ILE A 191 -2.18 -10.51 0.12
N TYR A 192 -1.13 -9.69 0.16
CA TYR A 192 -0.36 -9.32 1.33
C TYR A 192 -0.65 -7.87 1.69
N ILE A 193 -1.16 -7.65 2.90
CA ILE A 193 -1.69 -6.37 3.39
C ILE A 193 -0.93 -5.98 4.65
N LYS A 194 -0.39 -4.77 4.73
CA LYS A 194 0.30 -4.33 5.95
C LYS A 194 -0.66 -4.22 7.12
N LYS A 195 -0.15 -4.45 8.34
CA LYS A 195 -0.95 -4.26 9.56
C LYS A 195 -1.30 -2.80 9.86
N ASP A 196 -0.55 -1.85 9.32
CA ASP A 196 -0.83 -0.42 9.40
C ASP A 196 -1.61 0.11 8.21
N ALA A 197 -2.02 -0.77 7.27
CA ALA A 197 -2.88 -0.40 6.16
C ALA A 197 -4.26 0.08 6.64
N GLN A 198 -4.96 0.78 5.75
CA GLN A 198 -6.28 1.31 6.01
C GLN A 198 -7.31 0.76 5.03
N THR A 199 -8.53 0.46 5.51
CA THR A 199 -9.72 0.41 4.67
C THR A 199 -10.39 1.78 4.68
N SER A 200 -10.92 2.21 3.53
CA SER A 200 -11.73 3.41 3.41
C SER A 200 -13.00 3.11 2.64
N ILE A 201 -14.10 3.77 2.99
CA ILE A 201 -15.30 3.82 2.16
C ILE A 201 -15.38 5.26 1.64
N TYR A 202 -15.43 5.45 0.33
CA TYR A 202 -15.33 6.77 -0.28
C TYR A 202 -16.56 7.63 0.04
N LEU A 203 -17.77 7.07 -0.09
CA LEU A 203 -19.04 7.78 0.08
C LEU A 203 -19.24 8.38 1.47
N ASP A 204 -18.83 7.68 2.53
CA ASP A 204 -18.98 8.14 3.90
C ASP A 204 -17.69 8.76 4.49
N ASN A 205 -16.62 8.83 3.68
CA ASN A 205 -15.29 9.29 4.06
C ASN A 205 -14.76 8.62 5.35
N SER A 206 -15.12 7.35 5.57
CA SER A 206 -14.65 6.59 6.72
C SER A 206 -13.28 6.00 6.46
N HIS A 207 -12.44 5.98 7.50
CA HIS A 207 -11.13 5.35 7.46
C HIS A 207 -10.95 4.48 8.70
N LYS A 208 -10.62 3.20 8.48
CA LYS A 208 -10.39 2.24 9.56
C LYS A 208 -9.07 1.54 9.32
N LYS A 209 -8.34 1.23 10.39
CA LYS A 209 -7.18 0.33 10.27
C LYS A 209 -7.67 -1.06 9.88
N VAL A 210 -6.94 -1.71 9.00
CA VAL A 210 -7.22 -3.12 8.69
C VAL A 210 -7.05 -3.96 9.95
N THR A 211 -7.92 -4.94 10.13
CA THR A 211 -7.79 -5.96 11.16
C THR A 211 -8.02 -7.32 10.53
N LYS A 212 -7.50 -8.38 11.18
CA LYS A 212 -7.82 -9.75 10.75
C LYS A 212 -9.33 -10.01 10.72
N ALA A 213 -10.09 -9.42 11.65
CA ALA A 213 -11.54 -9.60 11.72
C ALA A 213 -12.24 -8.91 10.54
N SER A 214 -11.89 -7.66 10.22
CA SER A 214 -12.49 -6.94 9.10
C SER A 214 -12.20 -7.64 7.77
N LEU A 215 -10.96 -8.08 7.54
CA LEU A 215 -10.57 -8.77 6.30
C LEU A 215 -11.21 -10.18 6.15
N ASN A 216 -11.73 -10.77 7.23
CA ASN A 216 -12.47 -12.05 7.17
C ASN A 216 -13.99 -11.85 7.08
N ALA A 217 -14.48 -10.61 7.17
CA ALA A 217 -15.90 -10.32 7.00
C ALA A 217 -16.36 -10.60 5.56
N GLN A 218 -17.67 -10.66 5.35
CA GLN A 218 -18.25 -10.67 4.01
C GLN A 218 -18.26 -9.26 3.41
N GLY A 219 -18.29 -9.17 2.07
CA GLY A 219 -18.32 -7.88 1.36
C GLY A 219 -17.02 -7.11 1.43
N ASN A 220 -15.89 -7.79 1.22
CA ASN A 220 -14.56 -7.17 1.17
C ASN A 220 -14.15 -6.99 -0.29
N ASP A 221 -14.94 -6.20 -0.99
CA ASP A 221 -14.73 -5.77 -2.37
C ASP A 221 -14.11 -4.37 -2.33
N TYR A 222 -13.01 -4.18 -3.06
CA TYR A 222 -12.27 -2.92 -3.05
C TYR A 222 -11.81 -2.57 -4.46
N ASP A 223 -12.33 -1.48 -5.01
CA ASP A 223 -11.96 -1.01 -6.35
C ASP A 223 -10.66 -0.19 -6.32
N GLY A 224 -10.36 0.45 -5.18
CA GLY A 224 -9.13 1.20 -4.98
C GLY A 224 -8.10 0.45 -4.15
N VAL A 225 -7.06 -0.08 -4.79
CA VAL A 225 -5.95 -0.77 -4.09
C VAL A 225 -4.65 0.01 -4.23
N PHE A 226 -4.05 0.41 -3.11
CA PHE A 226 -2.76 1.12 -3.09
C PHE A 226 -1.66 0.24 -2.53
N LEU A 227 -0.50 0.29 -3.17
CA LEU A 227 0.66 -0.51 -2.81
C LEU A 227 1.84 0.36 -2.40
N ASP A 228 2.71 -0.18 -1.55
CA ASP A 228 4.05 0.38 -1.36
C ASP A 228 5.03 -0.09 -2.45
N ALA A 229 6.26 0.41 -2.39
CA ALA A 229 7.32 0.04 -3.33
C ALA A 229 7.68 -1.46 -3.33
N GLN A 230 7.36 -2.16 -2.24
CA GLN A 230 7.59 -3.59 -2.07
C GLN A 230 6.40 -4.44 -2.55
N GLY A 231 5.27 -3.83 -2.89
CA GLY A 231 4.06 -4.49 -3.39
C GLY A 231 3.04 -4.86 -2.31
N TYR A 232 3.23 -4.39 -1.08
CA TYR A 232 2.28 -4.60 0.00
C TYR A 232 1.14 -3.61 -0.08
N VAL A 233 -0.09 -4.07 0.17
CA VAL A 233 -1.24 -3.19 0.26
C VAL A 233 -1.11 -2.28 1.48
N THR A 234 -1.22 -0.97 1.23
CA THR A 234 -1.21 0.10 2.25
C THR A 234 -2.58 0.76 2.43
N LYS A 235 -3.45 0.69 1.41
CA LYS A 235 -4.81 1.21 1.48
C LYS A 235 -5.73 0.39 0.57
N LEU A 236 -6.92 0.10 1.07
CA LEU A 236 -8.04 -0.53 0.37
C LEU A 236 -9.20 0.47 0.41
N VAL A 237 -9.81 0.75 -0.72
CA VAL A 237 -10.91 1.70 -0.87
C VAL A 237 -12.06 0.98 -1.55
N ASP A 238 -13.20 0.99 -0.87
CA ASP A 238 -14.51 0.66 -1.42
C ASP A 238 -15.11 1.99 -1.88
N TYR A 239 -15.30 2.17 -3.19
CA TYR A 239 -15.89 3.42 -3.68
C TYR A 239 -17.41 3.45 -3.47
N GLY A 240 -18.03 2.28 -3.28
CA GLY A 240 -19.46 2.08 -3.08
C GLY A 240 -20.32 2.56 -4.24
N ASP A 241 -21.60 2.19 -4.17
CA ASP A 241 -22.69 2.74 -4.99
C ASP A 241 -23.42 3.89 -4.25
#